data_AF-A0A2N2S862-F1
#
_entry.id   AF-A0A2N2S862-F1
#
_cell.length_a   1.000
_cell.length_b   1.000
_cell.length_c   1.000
_cell.angle_alpha   90.00
_cell.angle_beta   90.00
_cell.angle_gamma   90.00
#
_symmetry.space_group_name_H-M   'P 1'
#
loop_
_entity.id
_entity.type
_entity.pdbx_description
1 polymer ?
#
loop_
_entity_poly.entity_id
_entity_poly.type
_entity_poly.pdbx_seq_one_letter_code
_entity_poly.pdbx_strand_id
1 'polypeptide(L)'
;MQPSNLLKQPTQKKLTKSNKLANVCYDIRGPVLEHARQMEEDGQRIIKLNIGNPGVFGLDVPEEMMQDVMHNMSKAGVYTDSKGLFEPRKAIMHYTQAKHIAGVTVDDIIIGNG
;
A
#
# COMPACT_ATOMS: atom_id res chain seq x y z
N MET A 1 -17.46 -63.38 4.49
CA MET A 1 -16.79 -62.35 5.30
C MET A 1 -15.67 -61.76 4.47
N GLN A 2 -15.83 -60.53 3.97
CA GLN A 2 -14.80 -59.75 3.29
C GLN A 2 -14.46 -58.57 4.21
N PRO A 3 -13.18 -58.28 4.50
CA PRO A 3 -12.83 -57.20 5.42
C PRO A 3 -13.08 -55.82 4.79
N SER A 4 -13.68 -54.94 5.57
CA SER A 4 -13.93 -53.54 5.25
C SER A 4 -12.63 -52.78 5.02
N ASN A 5 -12.41 -52.32 3.78
CA ASN A 5 -11.37 -51.34 3.49
C ASN A 5 -11.74 -50.00 4.12
N LEU A 6 -11.12 -49.69 5.25
CA LEU A 6 -11.16 -48.37 5.87
C LEU A 6 -10.38 -47.40 4.98
N LEU A 7 -11.08 -46.57 4.21
CA LEU A 7 -10.48 -45.48 3.44
C LEU A 7 -9.72 -44.56 4.40
N LYS A 8 -8.37 -44.56 4.34
CA LYS A 8 -7.54 -43.59 5.04
C LYS A 8 -7.91 -42.20 4.51
N GLN A 9 -8.50 -41.37 5.35
CA GLN A 9 -8.74 -39.97 5.02
C GLN A 9 -7.39 -39.29 4.74
N PRO A 10 -7.28 -38.46 3.68
CA PRO A 10 -6.03 -37.80 3.36
C PRO A 10 -5.62 -36.88 4.51
N THR A 11 -4.42 -37.09 5.04
CA THR A 11 -3.81 -36.21 6.05
C THR A 11 -3.66 -34.82 5.44
N GLN A 12 -4.41 -33.86 5.96
CA GLN A 12 -4.30 -32.46 5.53
C GLN A 12 -2.88 -31.96 5.76
N LYS A 13 -2.20 -31.59 4.66
CA LYS A 13 -0.86 -31.00 4.72
C LYS A 13 -0.98 -29.58 5.26
N LYS A 14 -0.30 -29.28 6.37
CA LYS A 14 -0.28 -27.94 6.97
C LYS A 14 0.25 -26.93 5.95
N LEU A 15 -0.56 -25.94 5.61
CA LEU A 15 -0.12 -24.81 4.79
C LEU A 15 0.86 -23.97 5.62
N THR A 16 2.07 -23.80 5.10
CA THR A 16 3.13 -23.00 5.72
C THR A 16 3.44 -21.81 4.84
N LYS A 17 3.96 -20.74 5.46
CA LYS A 17 4.36 -19.51 4.78
C LYS A 17 5.49 -19.81 3.79
N SER A 18 5.47 -19.17 2.62
CA SER A 18 6.55 -19.32 1.62
C SER A 18 7.90 -18.88 2.22
N ASN A 19 8.96 -19.62 1.89
CA ASN A 19 10.33 -19.30 2.31
C ASN A 19 10.76 -17.88 1.92
N LYS A 20 10.22 -17.31 0.83
CA LYS A 20 10.49 -15.92 0.39
C LYS A 20 10.14 -14.88 1.45
N LEU A 21 9.19 -15.20 2.33
CA LEU A 21 8.70 -14.30 3.35
C LEU A 21 9.32 -14.58 4.74
N ALA A 22 10.22 -15.56 4.87
CA ALA A 22 10.74 -16.02 6.16
C ALA A 22 11.40 -14.88 6.97
N ASN A 23 12.06 -13.95 6.28
CA ASN A 23 12.80 -12.84 6.89
C ASN A 23 12.15 -11.47 6.60
N VAL A 24 10.89 -11.45 6.15
CA VAL A 24 10.15 -10.20 5.91
C VAL A 24 9.46 -9.79 7.21
N CYS A 25 9.98 -8.73 7.84
CA CYS A 25 9.43 -8.12 9.05
C CYS A 25 9.06 -6.66 8.74
N TYR A 26 7.76 -6.36 8.79
CA TYR A 26 7.23 -5.00 8.66
C TYR A 26 6.43 -4.66 9.92
N ASP A 27 7.16 -4.35 10.99
CA ASP A 27 6.61 -4.29 12.36
C ASP A 27 5.97 -2.95 12.72
N ILE A 28 5.84 -2.01 11.77
CA ILE A 28 5.10 -0.75 11.95
C ILE A 28 3.64 -1.02 12.39
N ARG A 29 3.09 -2.18 11.98
CA ARG A 29 1.77 -2.69 12.42
C ARG A 29 1.87 -4.01 13.20
N GLY A 30 2.95 -4.19 13.94
CA GLY A 30 3.21 -5.39 14.73
C GLY A 30 2.51 -5.42 16.10
N PRO A 31 2.94 -6.32 17.00
CA PRO A 31 2.31 -6.54 18.31
C PRO A 31 2.21 -5.29 19.19
N VAL A 32 3.16 -4.34 19.05
CA VAL A 32 3.13 -3.06 19.78
C VAL A 32 1.91 -2.22 19.40
N LEU A 33 1.55 -2.20 18.11
CA LEU A 33 0.35 -1.48 17.65
C LEU A 33 -0.92 -2.17 18.15
N GLU A 34 -0.92 -3.50 18.22
CA GLU A 34 -2.03 -4.28 18.76
C GLU A 34 -2.27 -3.96 20.24
N HIS A 35 -1.21 -3.92 21.05
CA HIS A 35 -1.30 -3.50 22.44
C HIS A 35 -1.74 -2.05 22.58
N ALA A 36 -1.21 -1.13 21.76
CA ALA A 36 -1.65 0.26 21.75
C ALA A 36 -3.16 0.38 21.43
N ARG A 37 -3.67 -0.43 20.50
CA ARG A 37 -5.10 -0.51 20.17
C ARG A 37 -5.93 -1.03 21.34
N GLN A 38 -5.45 -2.04 22.06
CA GLN A 38 -6.12 -2.54 23.26
C GLN A 38 -6.22 -1.45 24.34
N MET A 39 -5.13 -0.71 24.57
CA MET A 39 -5.13 0.41 25.54
C MET A 39 -6.11 1.51 25.13
N GLU A 40 -6.25 1.80 23.83
CA GLU A 40 -7.28 2.73 23.32
C GLU A 40 -8.70 2.20 23.58
N GLU A 41 -8.95 0.90 23.35
CA GLU A 41 -10.25 0.25 23.63
C GLU A 41 -10.59 0.26 25.12
N ASP A 42 -9.59 0.17 25.99
CA ASP A 42 -9.72 0.29 27.45
C ASP A 42 -9.93 1.76 27.91
N GLY A 43 -10.03 2.71 26.96
CA GLY A 43 -10.33 4.12 27.21
C GLY A 43 -9.10 5.01 27.41
N GLN A 44 -7.89 4.50 27.23
CA GLN A 44 -6.67 5.28 27.39
C GLN A 44 -6.39 6.11 26.13
N ARG A 45 -5.94 7.34 26.32
CA ARG A 45 -5.49 8.18 25.19
C ARG A 45 -4.05 7.84 24.82
N ILE A 46 -3.85 7.29 23.62
CA ILE A 46 -2.52 6.98 23.06
C ILE A 46 -2.13 8.03 22.00
N ILE A 47 -0.94 8.60 22.11
CA ILE A 47 -0.37 9.48 21.09
C ILE A 47 0.50 8.65 20.14
N LYS A 48 0.06 8.49 18.90
CA LYS A 48 0.75 7.68 17.88
C LYS A 48 1.76 8.53 17.12
N LEU A 49 3.04 8.38 17.46
CA LEU A 49 4.17 9.00 16.75
C LEU A 49 4.91 7.99 15.84
N ASN A 50 4.34 6.80 15.65
CA ASN A 50 4.95 5.68 14.92
C ASN A 50 4.61 5.66 13.42
N ILE A 51 3.65 6.48 12.97
CA ILE A 51 3.19 6.52 11.57
C ILE A 51 3.28 7.95 11.05
N GLY A 52 3.98 8.11 9.92
CA GLY A 52 3.98 9.36 9.15
C GLY A 52 2.70 9.52 8.33
N ASN A 53 1.52 9.50 8.96
CA ASN A 53 0.25 9.79 8.32
C ASN A 53 -0.16 11.24 8.64
N PRO A 54 0.04 12.20 7.72
CA PRO A 54 -0.22 13.61 8.00
C PRO A 54 -1.68 13.89 8.41
N GLY A 55 -2.65 13.14 7.86
CA GLY A 55 -4.07 13.37 8.10
C GLY A 55 -4.49 13.19 9.57
N VAL A 56 -3.83 12.31 10.34
CA VAL A 56 -4.12 12.17 11.79
C VAL A 56 -3.67 13.39 12.60
N PHE A 57 -2.86 14.26 12.01
CA PHE A 57 -2.38 15.50 12.60
C PHE A 57 -3.07 16.75 12.01
N GLY A 58 -4.14 16.57 11.23
CA GLY A 58 -4.89 17.68 10.62
C GLY A 58 -4.18 18.33 9.42
N LEU A 59 -3.23 17.62 8.80
CA LEU A 59 -2.64 18.03 7.52
C LEU A 59 -3.46 17.43 6.39
N ASP A 60 -4.45 18.21 5.94
CA ASP A 60 -5.36 17.82 4.87
C ASP A 60 -4.77 18.05 3.48
N VAL A 61 -5.36 17.38 2.49
CA VAL A 61 -5.04 17.58 1.08
C VAL A 61 -5.50 18.99 0.65
N PRO A 62 -4.67 19.77 -0.07
CA PRO A 62 -5.07 21.08 -0.58
C PRO A 62 -6.33 21.00 -1.45
N GLU A 63 -7.19 22.03 -1.35
CA GLU A 63 -8.48 22.06 -2.04
C GLU A 63 -8.35 21.92 -3.55
N GLU A 64 -7.35 22.59 -4.16
CA GLU A 64 -7.07 22.51 -5.59
C GLU A 64 -6.85 21.07 -6.07
N MET A 65 -6.11 20.25 -5.30
CA MET A 65 -5.86 18.85 -5.65
C MET A 65 -7.15 18.03 -5.58
N MET A 66 -7.99 18.28 -4.57
CA MET A 66 -9.27 17.59 -4.46
C MET A 66 -10.17 17.91 -5.66
N GLN A 67 -10.25 19.18 -6.05
CA GLN A 67 -11.04 19.63 -7.20
C GLN A 67 -10.52 19.01 -8.50
N ASP A 68 -9.21 18.98 -8.73
CA ASP A 68 -8.60 18.38 -9.91
C ASP A 68 -8.85 16.87 -10.01
N VAL A 69 -8.77 16.15 -8.87
CA VAL A 69 -9.09 14.72 -8.81
C VAL A 69 -10.57 14.48 -9.15
N MET A 70 -11.49 15.26 -8.55
CA MET A 70 -12.92 15.14 -8.83
C MET A 70 -13.23 15.43 -10.29
N HIS A 71 -12.65 16.48 -10.86
CA HIS A 71 -12.86 16.88 -12.25
C HIS A 71 -12.39 15.80 -13.24
N ASN A 72 -11.25 15.15 -12.96
CA ASN A 72 -10.66 14.15 -13.85
C ASN A 72 -11.15 12.72 -13.58
N MET A 73 -11.96 12.49 -12.54
CA MET A 73 -12.45 11.16 -12.15
C MET A 73 -13.15 10.41 -13.29
N SER A 74 -13.93 11.13 -14.11
CA SER A 74 -14.64 10.54 -15.26
C SER A 74 -13.71 9.96 -16.32
N LYS A 75 -12.49 10.49 -16.45
CA LYS A 75 -11.46 10.03 -17.39
C LYS A 75 -10.61 8.88 -16.81
N ALA A 76 -10.68 8.65 -15.50
CA ALA A 76 -9.84 7.69 -14.78
C ALA A 76 -10.49 6.30 -14.60
N GLY A 77 -11.66 6.06 -15.19
CA GLY A 77 -12.41 4.80 -15.01
C GLY A 77 -11.87 3.58 -15.78
N VAL A 78 -10.94 3.79 -16.72
CA VAL A 78 -10.33 2.73 -17.55
C VAL A 78 -8.87 2.55 -17.22
N TYR A 79 -8.37 1.33 -17.46
CA TYR A 79 -6.94 1.03 -17.34
C TYR A 79 -6.11 1.96 -18.22
N THR A 80 -5.00 2.44 -17.66
CA THR A 80 -4.03 3.30 -18.33
C THR A 80 -2.85 2.48 -18.83
N ASP A 81 -1.89 3.13 -19.48
CA ASP A 81 -0.58 2.55 -19.75
C ASP A 81 0.05 1.99 -18.45
N SER A 82 0.82 0.91 -18.58
CA SER A 82 1.50 0.24 -17.46
C SER A 82 2.44 1.15 -16.65
N LYS A 83 2.96 2.22 -17.26
CA LYS A 83 3.79 3.24 -16.60
C LYS A 83 2.94 4.36 -15.96
N GLY A 84 1.64 4.41 -16.21
CA GLY A 84 0.72 5.45 -15.79
C GLY A 84 0.37 6.47 -16.89
N LEU A 85 -0.50 7.41 -16.55
CA LEU A 85 -0.93 8.50 -17.45
C LEU A 85 0.27 9.33 -17.95
N PHE A 86 0.15 9.86 -19.16
CA PHE A 86 1.24 10.64 -19.78
C PHE A 86 1.42 12.00 -19.08
N GLU A 87 0.33 12.67 -18.75
CA GLU A 87 0.31 14.02 -18.18
C GLU A 87 1.02 14.09 -16.82
N PRO A 88 0.74 13.20 -15.84
CA PRO A 88 1.48 13.19 -14.58
C PRO A 88 2.95 12.78 -14.76
N ARG A 89 3.26 11.85 -15.66
CA ARG A 89 4.66 11.50 -15.96
C ARG A 89 5.43 12.70 -16.54
N LYS A 90 4.83 13.47 -17.44
CA LYS A 90 5.42 14.69 -17.98
C LYS A 90 5.60 15.77 -16.90
N ALA A 91 4.64 15.91 -15.99
CA ALA A 91 4.77 16.81 -14.83
C ALA A 91 5.95 16.42 -13.92
N ILE A 92 6.11 15.12 -13.64
CA ILE A 92 7.27 14.59 -12.88
C ILE A 92 8.58 14.89 -13.63
N MET A 93 8.64 14.67 -14.94
CA MET A 93 9.82 15.01 -15.76
C MET A 93 10.17 16.51 -15.67
N HIS A 94 9.18 17.41 -15.69
CA HIS A 94 9.45 18.84 -15.50
C HIS A 94 9.92 19.16 -14.07
N TYR A 95 9.41 18.46 -13.07
CA TYR A 95 9.85 18.63 -11.70
C TYR A 95 11.30 18.17 -11.49
N THR A 96 11.75 17.09 -12.15
CA THR A 96 13.16 16.66 -12.09
C THR A 96 14.09 17.69 -12.72
N GLN A 97 13.68 18.35 -13.81
CA GLN A 97 14.41 19.47 -14.42
C GLN A 97 14.55 20.66 -13.44
N ALA A 98 13.46 21.02 -12.75
CA ALA A 98 13.48 22.08 -11.73
C ALA A 98 14.36 21.73 -10.51
N LYS A 99 14.61 20.43 -10.27
CA LYS A 99 15.55 19.93 -9.27
C LYS A 99 16.97 19.69 -9.81
N HIS A 100 17.25 20.08 -11.05
CA HIS A 100 18.54 19.90 -11.72
C HIS A 100 19.00 18.44 -11.85
N ILE A 101 18.05 17.50 -11.94
CA ILE A 101 18.34 16.09 -12.22
C ILE A 101 18.44 15.90 -13.73
N ALA A 102 19.65 15.64 -14.24
CA ALA A 102 19.91 15.55 -15.67
C ALA A 102 19.40 14.24 -16.29
N GLY A 103 18.93 14.32 -17.55
CA GLY A 103 18.71 13.15 -18.40
C GLY A 103 17.41 12.37 -18.16
N VAL A 104 16.52 12.81 -17.27
CA VAL A 104 15.23 12.15 -17.05
C VAL A 104 14.29 12.40 -18.22
N THR A 105 13.80 11.33 -18.83
CA THR A 105 12.78 11.35 -19.88
C THR A 105 11.45 10.81 -19.35
N VAL A 106 10.37 10.98 -20.12
CA VAL A 106 9.04 10.44 -19.75
C VAL A 106 9.04 8.91 -19.64
N ASP A 107 9.91 8.24 -20.39
CA ASP A 107 10.00 6.78 -20.40
C ASP A 107 10.68 6.19 -19.16
N ASP A 108 11.43 7.01 -18.43
CA ASP A 108 12.09 6.63 -17.18
C ASP A 108 11.14 6.69 -15.98
N ILE A 109 9.90 7.14 -16.18
CA ILE A 109 8.94 7.42 -15.10
C ILE A 109 7.85 6.37 -15.09
N ILE A 110 7.70 5.71 -13.93
CA ILE A 110 6.67 4.71 -13.65
C ILE A 110 5.89 5.18 -12.42
N ILE A 111 4.57 5.31 -12.55
CA ILE A 111 3.68 5.68 -11.45
C ILE A 111 3.11 4.40 -10.85
N GLY A 112 3.40 4.16 -9.58
CA GLY A 112 2.88 3.03 -8.81
C GLY A 112 1.83 3.44 -7.78
N ASN A 113 1.32 2.44 -7.07
CA ASN A 113 0.51 2.66 -5.87
C ASN A 113 1.48 2.95 -4.72
N GLY A 114 1.45 4.20 -4.22
CA GLY A 114 2.37 4.73 -3.21
C GLY A 114 2.73 3.78 -2.08
#